data_AF-B9II26-F1
#
_entry.id   AF-B9II26-F1
#
_cell.length_a   1.000
_cell.length_b   1.000
_cell.length_c   1.000
_cell.angle_alpha   90.00
_cell.angle_beta   90.00
_cell.angle_gamma   90.00
#
_symmetry.space_group_name_H-M   'P 1'
#
loop_
_entity.id
_entity.type
_entity.pdbx_description
1 polymer ?
#
loop_
_entity_poly.entity_id
_entity_poly.type
_entity_poly.pdbx_seq_one_letter_code
_entity_poly.pdbx_strand_id
1 'polypeptide(L)'
;MADMQHFAIPFVIFQASIFLVQTISAKIGGKAGLPPSPRALPIIGHMYLLGPIPHQAFHKLSTRYGPLVYFFIGSKPCLLASTREVAKEFLKINEANFLNRPKVSVVCGPAPCDGETTTLIKKRGSWLPL
;
A
#
# COMPACT_ATOMS: atom_id res chain seq x y z
N MET A 1 6.34 10.11 -48.11
CA MET A 1 6.18 11.17 -47.10
C MET A 1 5.07 10.85 -46.09
N ALA A 2 3.96 10.22 -46.50
CA ALA A 2 2.85 9.87 -45.59
C ALA A 2 3.16 8.74 -44.58
N ASP A 3 4.11 7.85 -44.90
CA ASP A 3 4.42 6.67 -44.08
C ASP A 3 5.12 7.03 -42.77
N MET A 4 5.97 8.05 -42.78
CA MET A 4 6.69 8.51 -41.59
C MET A 4 5.76 9.22 -40.58
N GLN A 5 4.71 9.89 -41.07
CA GLN A 5 3.71 10.53 -40.22
C GLN A 5 2.86 9.49 -39.48
N HIS A 6 2.57 8.33 -40.09
CA HIS A 6 1.79 7.27 -39.47
C HIS A 6 2.47 6.66 -38.23
N PHE A 7 3.79 6.57 -38.22
CA PHE A 7 4.54 6.11 -37.04
C PHE A 7 4.78 7.21 -36.01
N ALA A 8 4.92 8.47 -36.45
CA ALA A 8 5.14 9.59 -35.55
C ALA A 8 3.91 9.93 -34.69
N ILE A 9 2.70 9.85 -35.26
CA ILE A 9 1.44 10.16 -34.55
C ILE A 9 1.23 9.30 -33.28
N PRO A 10 1.27 7.95 -33.33
CA PRO A 10 1.08 7.14 -32.13
C PRO A 10 2.19 7.33 -31.10
N PHE A 11 3.43 7.62 -31.54
CA PHE A 11 4.54 7.92 -30.64
C PHE A 11 4.32 9.23 -29.87
N VAL A 12 3.85 10.28 -30.55
CA VAL A 12 3.52 11.56 -29.92
C VAL A 12 2.32 11.41 -28.98
N ILE A 13 1.28 10.66 -29.37
CA ILE A 13 0.13 10.38 -28.50
C ILE A 13 0.55 9.59 -27.25
N PHE A 14 1.43 8.60 -27.39
CA PHE A 14 1.94 7.82 -26.26
C PHE A 14 2.72 8.70 -25.27
N GLN A 15 3.61 9.56 -25.78
CA GLN A 15 4.36 10.49 -24.94
C GLN A 15 3.46 11.54 -24.27
N ALA A 16 2.48 12.08 -25.00
CA ALA A 16 1.51 13.02 -24.44
C ALA A 16 0.64 12.37 -23.35
N SER A 17 0.22 11.12 -23.55
CA SER A 17 -0.52 10.33 -22.55
C SER A 17 0.32 10.10 -21.30
N ILE A 18 1.58 9.67 -21.45
CA ILE A 18 2.51 9.50 -20.34
C ILE A 18 2.70 10.81 -19.57
N PHE A 19 2.93 11.92 -20.28
CA PHE A 19 3.12 13.23 -19.66
C PHE A 19 1.85 13.71 -18.94
N LEU A 20 0.68 13.46 -19.52
CA LEU A 20 -0.61 13.76 -18.89
C LEU A 20 -0.80 12.94 -17.60
N VAL A 21 -0.53 11.64 -17.63
CA VAL A 21 -0.60 10.78 -16.43
C VAL A 21 0.37 11.26 -15.36
N GLN A 22 1.63 11.57 -15.72
CA GLN A 22 2.63 12.07 -14.78
C GLN A 22 2.23 13.41 -14.14
N THR A 23 1.70 14.35 -14.92
CA THR A 23 1.26 15.65 -14.41
C THR A 23 0.03 15.54 -13.51
N ILE A 24 -0.90 14.62 -13.81
CA ILE A 24 -2.05 14.32 -12.96
C ILE A 24 -1.59 13.65 -11.66
N SER A 25 -0.72 12.64 -11.71
CA SER A 25 -0.17 11.99 -10.51
C SER A 25 0.61 12.97 -9.62
N ALA A 26 1.37 13.90 -10.22
CA ALA A 26 2.07 14.94 -9.49
C ALA A 26 1.12 15.98 -8.85
N LYS A 27 0.03 16.35 -9.53
CA LYS A 27 -0.99 17.27 -8.99
C LYS A 27 -1.86 16.66 -7.91
N ILE A 28 -2.15 15.35 -7.98
CA ILE A 28 -2.92 14.63 -6.94
C ILE A 28 -2.19 14.67 -5.59
N GLY A 29 -0.85 14.68 -5.59
CA GLY A 29 -0.04 14.85 -4.37
C GLY A 29 0.03 16.27 -3.80
N GLY A 30 -0.60 17.26 -4.43
CA GLY A 30 -0.46 18.69 -4.12
C GLY A 30 -1.72 19.40 -3.65
N LYS A 31 -2.73 18.69 -3.13
CA LYS A 31 -3.90 19.34 -2.52
C LYS A 31 -3.57 19.76 -1.09
N ALA A 32 -3.55 21.07 -0.86
CA ALA A 32 -3.35 21.69 0.45
C ALA A 32 -4.28 21.03 1.49
N GLY A 33 -3.70 20.29 2.43
CA GLY A 33 -4.43 19.54 3.47
C GLY A 33 -4.17 18.03 3.48
N LEU A 34 -3.52 17.48 2.45
CA LEU A 34 -3.05 16.08 2.51
C LEU A 34 -1.74 15.99 3.30
N PRO A 35 -1.55 14.90 4.07
CA PRO A 35 -0.27 14.67 4.75
C PRO A 35 0.86 14.58 3.71
N PRO A 36 2.10 14.89 4.10
CA PRO A 36 3.25 14.82 3.19
C PRO A 36 3.31 13.45 2.51
N SER A 37 3.22 13.44 1.18
CA SER A 37 3.27 12.23 0.36
C SER A 37 4.59 12.19 -0.40
N PRO A 38 5.34 11.06 -0.36
CA PRO A 38 6.44 10.84 -1.29
C PRO A 38 5.92 10.86 -2.74
N ARG A 39 6.81 10.92 -3.74
CA ARG A 39 6.42 10.78 -5.16
C ARG A 39 6.07 9.31 -5.46
N ALA A 40 4.85 9.08 -5.96
CA ALA A 40 4.33 7.75 -6.29
C ALA A 40 4.66 7.39 -7.73
N LEU A 41 5.06 6.13 -7.98
CA LEU A 41 5.18 5.63 -9.34
C LEU A 41 3.80 5.21 -9.86
N PRO A 42 3.48 5.44 -11.15
CA PRO A 42 2.26 4.91 -11.74
C PRO A 42 2.25 3.37 -11.60
N ILE A 43 1.10 2.81 -11.21
CA ILE A 43 0.83 1.36 -11.01
C ILE A 43 1.44 0.74 -9.74
N ILE A 44 2.74 0.95 -9.46
CA ILE A 44 3.42 0.33 -8.29
C ILE A 44 3.19 1.13 -6.99
N GLY A 45 2.93 2.44 -7.10
CA GLY A 45 2.78 3.32 -5.94
C GLY A 45 4.11 3.53 -5.20
N HIS A 46 4.10 3.36 -3.88
CA HIS A 46 5.28 3.42 -2.99
C HIS A 46 5.74 2.06 -2.50
N MET A 47 5.28 0.96 -3.10
CA MET A 47 5.73 -0.37 -2.68
C MET A 47 7.25 -0.55 -2.76
N TYR A 48 7.94 0.19 -3.63
CA TYR A 48 9.40 0.20 -3.70
C TYR A 48 10.09 0.69 -2.39
N LEU A 49 9.37 1.44 -1.56
CA LEU A 49 9.84 1.89 -0.24
C LEU A 49 9.55 0.86 0.87
N LEU A 50 8.62 -0.06 0.62
CA LEU A 50 8.27 -1.13 1.55
C LEU A 50 9.23 -2.30 1.30
N GLY A 51 10.25 -2.42 2.15
CA GLY A 51 11.17 -3.55 2.14
C GLY A 51 10.51 -4.87 2.58
N PRO A 52 11.29 -5.97 2.71
CA PRO A 52 10.78 -7.28 3.15
C PRO A 52 10.13 -7.23 4.54
N ILE A 53 10.50 -6.23 5.35
CA ILE A 53 9.97 -6.02 6.69
C ILE A 53 9.16 -4.70 6.69
N PRO A 54 7.82 -4.77 6.58
CA PRO A 54 6.99 -3.57 6.38
C PRO A 54 7.00 -2.63 7.60
N HIS A 55 7.06 -3.16 8.82
CA HIS A 55 7.06 -2.32 10.03
C HIS A 55 8.32 -1.43 10.13
N GLN A 56 9.48 -1.94 9.72
CA GLN A 56 10.72 -1.15 9.67
C GLN A 56 10.65 -0.09 8.58
N ALA A 57 10.07 -0.41 7.43
CA ALA A 57 9.86 0.55 6.35
C ALA A 57 8.93 1.69 6.79
N PHE A 58 7.83 1.39 7.49
CA PHE A 58 6.93 2.40 8.03
C PHE A 58 7.59 3.28 9.09
N HIS A 59 8.43 2.71 9.96
CA HIS A 59 9.22 3.50 10.91
C HIS A 59 10.17 4.48 10.21
N LYS A 60 10.87 4.04 9.15
CA LYS A 60 11.74 4.91 8.36
C LYS A 60 10.94 6.02 7.66
N LEU A 61 9.74 5.70 7.16
CA LEU A 61 8.84 6.66 6.54
C LEU A 61 8.34 7.71 7.53
N SER A 62 7.91 7.30 8.73
CA SER A 62 7.43 8.23 9.75
C SER A 62 8.55 9.12 10.29
N THR A 63 9.78 8.60 10.38
CA THR A 63 10.95 9.39 10.77
C THR A 63 11.27 10.49 9.73
N ARG A 64 11.04 10.23 8.43
CA ARG A 64 11.37 11.18 7.35
C ARG A 64 10.26 12.20 7.08
N TYR A 65 9.00 11.78 7.11
CA TYR A 65 7.86 12.61 6.69
C TYR A 65 6.98 13.07 7.87
N GLY A 66 7.15 12.49 9.05
CA GLY A 66 6.41 12.83 10.26
C GLY A 66 5.35 11.80 10.67
N PRO A 67 4.51 12.15 11.66
CA PRO A 67 3.62 11.22 12.34
C PRO A 67 2.39 10.80 11.50
N LEU A 68 2.07 11.56 10.43
CA LEU A 68 0.96 11.28 9.52
C LEU A 68 1.47 11.36 8.08
N VAL A 69 1.42 10.24 7.35
CA VAL A 69 1.98 10.11 6.00
C VAL A 69 0.97 9.45 5.07
N TYR A 70 0.78 10.01 3.88
CA TYR A 70 -0.07 9.42 2.85
C TYR A 70 0.79 8.69 1.82
N PHE A 71 0.40 7.46 1.45
CA PHE A 71 1.17 6.64 0.53
C PHE A 71 0.28 5.56 -0.15
N PHE A 72 0.57 5.19 -1.40
CA PHE A 72 -0.05 4.10 -2.14
C PHE A 72 0.68 2.76 -1.97
N ILE A 73 -0.07 1.69 -1.69
CA ILE A 73 0.38 0.29 -1.82
C ILE A 73 -0.23 -0.25 -3.11
N GLY A 74 0.58 -0.36 -4.18
CA GLY A 74 0.08 -0.63 -5.52
C GLY A 74 -0.87 0.47 -5.97
N SER A 75 -2.11 0.08 -6.32
CA SER A 75 -3.18 1.02 -6.69
C SER A 75 -4.09 1.43 -5.52
N LYS A 76 -3.78 1.02 -4.28
CA LYS A 76 -4.60 1.32 -3.10
C LYS A 76 -3.98 2.47 -2.29
N PRO A 77 -4.71 3.57 -2.05
CA PRO A 77 -4.24 4.63 -1.17
C PRO A 77 -4.27 4.16 0.29
N CYS A 78 -3.24 4.50 1.04
CA CYS A 78 -3.06 4.16 2.44
C CYS A 78 -2.59 5.38 3.24
N LEU A 79 -2.94 5.40 4.52
CA LEU A 79 -2.57 6.44 5.46
C LEU A 79 -1.82 5.79 6.63
N LEU A 80 -0.61 6.26 6.89
CA LEU A 80 0.21 5.83 8.03
C LEU A 80 0.04 6.82 9.17
N ALA A 81 -0.45 6.34 10.32
CA ALA A 81 -0.46 7.06 11.58
C ALA A 81 0.57 6.43 12.52
N SER A 82 1.67 7.14 12.82
CA SER A 82 2.79 6.60 13.59
C SER A 82 2.75 6.94 15.08
N THR A 83 1.97 7.95 15.50
CA THR A 83 1.85 8.37 16.90
C THR A 83 0.50 8.00 17.48
N ARG A 84 0.46 7.80 18.80
CA ARG A 84 -0.75 7.37 19.52
C ARG A 84 -1.85 8.43 19.45
N GLU A 85 -1.50 9.71 19.47
CA GLU A 85 -2.44 10.83 19.42
C GLU A 85 -3.19 10.82 18.08
N VAL A 86 -2.44 10.74 16.98
CA VAL A 86 -2.97 10.71 15.61
C VAL A 86 -3.79 9.44 15.37
N ALA A 87 -3.30 8.28 15.82
CA ALA A 87 -4.02 7.02 15.68
C ALA A 87 -5.35 7.03 16.47
N LYS A 88 -5.36 7.62 17.67
CA LYS A 88 -6.57 7.75 18.50
C LYS A 88 -7.62 8.63 17.82
N GLU A 89 -7.22 9.77 17.28
CA GLU A 89 -8.13 10.66 16.54
C GLU A 89 -8.68 9.96 15.29
N PHE A 90 -7.80 9.30 14.53
CA PHE A 90 -8.20 8.58 13.33
C PHE A 90 -9.19 7.44 13.59
N LEU A 91 -8.95 6.63 14.64
CA LEU A 91 -9.84 5.54 15.03
C LEU A 91 -11.19 6.04 15.56
N LYS A 92 -11.20 7.16 16.29
CA LYS A 92 -12.44 7.80 16.74
C LYS A 92 -13.29 8.31 15.58
N ILE A 93 -12.66 8.92 14.57
CA ILE A 93 -13.37 9.48 13.41
C ILE A 93 -13.96 8.37 12.53
N ASN A 94 -13.26 7.23 12.42
CA ASN A 94 -13.60 6.17 11.46
C ASN A 94 -14.07 4.86 12.12
N GLU A 95 -14.61 4.90 13.34
CA GLU A 95 -14.97 3.71 14.12
C GLU A 95 -15.83 2.72 13.32
N ALA A 96 -16.87 3.20 12.61
CA ALA A 96 -17.78 2.38 11.81
C ALA A 96 -17.10 1.64 10.65
N ASN A 97 -16.04 2.21 10.06
CA ASN A 97 -15.30 1.60 8.97
C ASN A 97 -14.34 0.50 9.44
N PHE A 98 -13.92 0.54 10.72
CA PHE A 98 -12.97 -0.41 11.32
C PHE A 98 -13.62 -1.58 12.06
N LEU A 99 -14.96 -1.63 12.14
CA LEU A 99 -15.67 -2.76 12.75
C LEU A 99 -15.55 -4.06 11.94
N ASN A 100 -15.21 -3.96 10.65
CA ASN A 100 -15.07 -5.11 9.77
C ASN A 100 -13.61 -5.60 9.75
N ARG A 101 -13.34 -6.81 10.24
CA ARG A 101 -12.00 -7.44 10.15
C ARG A 101 -11.83 -8.07 8.77
N PRO A 102 -10.97 -7.54 7.88
CA PRO A 102 -10.78 -8.14 6.57
C PRO A 102 -10.25 -9.57 6.73
N LYS A 103 -10.85 -10.52 6.01
CA LYS A 103 -10.34 -11.89 5.91
C LYS A 103 -9.01 -11.83 5.18
N VAL A 104 -7.91 -11.85 5.93
CA VAL A 104 -6.57 -11.97 5.36
C VAL A 104 -6.44 -13.40 4.86
N SER A 105 -6.62 -13.61 3.55
CA SER A 105 -6.24 -14.87 2.92
C SER A 105 -4.72 -14.95 2.95
N VAL A 106 -4.18 -15.60 3.98
CA VAL A 106 -2.78 -15.99 3.98
C VAL A 106 -2.66 -17.06 2.90
N VAL A 107 -2.07 -16.69 1.77
CA VAL A 107 -1.62 -17.68 0.79
C VAL A 107 -0.46 -18.41 1.48
N CYS A 108 -0.75 -19.58 2.05
CA CYS A 108 0.31 -20.51 2.40
C CYS A 108 1.14 -20.73 1.14
N GLY A 109 2.46 -20.57 1.25
CA GLY A 109 3.37 -20.97 0.19
C GLY A 109 3.19 -22.45 -0.16
N PRO A 110 3.90 -22.96 -1.16
CA PRO A 110 3.76 -24.34 -1.66
C PRO A 110 4.21 -25.44 -0.66
N ALA A 111 4.19 -25.17 0.64
CA ALA A 111 4.21 -26.21 1.65
C ALA A 111 2.89 -27.01 1.55
N PRO A 112 2.94 -28.35 1.52
CA PRO A 112 1.74 -29.18 1.53
C PRO A 112 0.93 -28.85 2.79
N CYS A 113 -0.24 -28.24 2.62
CA CYS A 113 -1.25 -28.17 3.66
C CYS A 113 -2.10 -29.44 3.51
N ASP A 114 -1.67 -30.51 4.17
CA ASP A 114 -2.56 -31.59 4.54
C ASP A 114 -3.68 -30.98 5.39
N GLY A 115 -4.91 -31.18 4.95
CA GLY A 115 -6.10 -30.47 5.42
C GLY A 115 -6.58 -30.84 6.83
N GLU A 116 -5.71 -30.77 7.82
CA GLU A 116 -6.08 -30.86 9.24
C GLU A 116 -5.54 -29.64 9.99
N THR A 117 -6.31 -28.55 9.96
CA THR A 117 -6.11 -27.44 10.91
C THR A 117 -6.69 -27.83 12.27
N THR A 118 -6.05 -28.79 12.93
CA THR A 118 -6.31 -29.06 14.34
C THR A 118 -5.54 -28.01 15.13
N THR A 119 -6.25 -27.06 15.72
CA THR A 119 -5.67 -26.07 16.63
C THR A 119 -5.10 -26.80 17.86
N LEU A 120 -3.84 -27.22 17.78
CA LEU A 120 -3.18 -27.89 18.88
C LEU A 120 -2.75 -26.84 19.93
N ILE A 121 -3.29 -26.96 21.14
CA ILE A 121 -2.86 -26.15 22.29
C ILE A 121 -1.74 -26.92 23.00
N LYS A 122 -0.52 -26.39 23.00
CA LYS A 122 0.61 -26.99 23.71
C LYS A 122 0.43 -26.79 25.23
N LYS A 123 -0.16 -27.78 25.91
CA LYS A 123 -0.21 -27.79 27.38
C LYS A 123 0.86 -28.74 27.91
N ARG A 124 1.93 -28.16 28.46
CA ARG A 124 3.00 -28.82 29.25
C ARG A 124 3.43 -30.19 28.70
N GLY A 125 4.18 -30.17 27.60
CA GLY A 125 4.92 -31.34 27.11
C GLY A 125 4.12 -32.39 26.35
N SER A 126 2.80 -32.27 26.21
CA SER A 126 2.02 -33.16 25.33
C SER A 126 1.07 -32.36 24.44
N TRP A 127 0.90 -32.84 23.22
CA TRP A 127 -0.10 -32.37 22.29
C TRP A 127 -1.34 -33.23 22.45
N LEU A 128 -2.45 -32.62 22.90
CA LEU A 128 -3.76 -33.28 22.94
C LEU A 128 -4.64 -32.63 21.86
N PRO A 129 -5.32 -33.44 21.03
CA PRO A 129 -6.45 -32.94 20.26
C PRO A 129 -7.60 -32.60 21.23
N LEU A 130 -8.48 -31.69 20.83
CA LEU A 130 -9.77 -31.49 21.50
C LEU A 130 -10.63 -32.74 21.36
#